data_AF-A0A1X7TQL6-F1
#
_entry.id   AF-A0A1X7TQL6-F1
#
_cell.length_a   1.000
_cell.length_b   1.000
_cell.length_c   1.000
_cell.angle_alpha   90.00
_cell.angle_beta   90.00
_cell.angle_gamma   90.00
#
_symmetry.space_group_name_H-M   'P 1'
#
loop_
_entity.id
_entity.type
_entity.pdbx_description
1 polymer ?
#
loop_
_entity_poly.entity_id
_entity_poly.type
_entity_poly.pdbx_seq_one_letter_code
_entity_poly.pdbx_strand_id
1 'polypeptide(L)'
;MIIIVKIFAGIIIEEKNETEVWIKCLSNHSVFVQSCYLDYEAGQAQGIAVHKIFPDAYVKVFDLFHSYEEMQKQARKACLAVANQAAAVRDGSLSTARIDPNPAQNIGVDELRPLCILRLSFVKGWGSNYKRQTIKETPCWIEVHFNHALQLLDSILIQLPSESEIQDFVKLQ
;
A
#
# COMPACT_ATOMS: atom_id res chain seq x y z
N MET A 1 -23.15 15.93 12.70
CA MET A 1 -23.44 15.31 14.02
C MET A 1 -24.18 13.95 13.95
N ILE A 2 -24.35 13.29 12.79
CA ILE A 2 -25.20 12.08 12.67
C ILE A 2 -24.38 10.77 12.53
N ILE A 3 -23.07 10.86 12.30
CA ILE A 3 -22.32 9.72 11.76
C ILE A 3 -21.69 8.87 12.86
N ILE A 4 -21.27 9.47 13.97
CA ILE A 4 -20.85 8.74 15.17
C ILE A 4 -22.03 7.90 15.72
N VAL A 5 -23.27 8.40 15.63
CA VAL A 5 -24.49 7.66 16.04
C VAL A 5 -24.76 6.43 15.16
N LYS A 6 -24.26 6.41 13.91
CA LYS A 6 -24.48 5.32 12.94
C LYS A 6 -23.41 4.24 12.93
N ILE A 7 -22.27 4.44 13.59
CA ILE A 7 -21.22 3.42 13.66
C ILE A 7 -21.77 2.17 14.39
N PHE A 8 -22.69 2.36 15.36
CA PHE A 8 -23.29 1.29 16.18
C PHE A 8 -22.20 0.30 16.64
N ALA A 9 -22.43 -1.02 16.67
CA ALA A 9 -21.42 -2.01 17.09
C ALA A 9 -20.10 -1.99 16.26
N GLY A 10 -20.04 -1.22 15.17
CA GLY A 10 -18.81 -0.89 14.46
C GLY A 10 -18.22 -2.06 13.68
N ILE A 11 -16.91 -2.24 13.82
CA ILE A 11 -16.18 -3.38 13.25
C ILE A 11 -15.29 -3.99 14.33
N ILE A 12 -15.02 -5.28 14.20
CA ILE A 12 -13.91 -5.93 14.90
C ILE A 12 -12.79 -6.15 13.89
N ILE A 13 -11.58 -5.74 14.26
CA ILE A 13 -10.34 -6.09 13.56
C ILE A 13 -9.67 -7.16 14.40
N GLU A 14 -9.45 -8.33 13.80
CA GLU A 14 -8.91 -9.51 14.48
C GLU A 14 -7.63 -9.95 13.78
N GLU A 15 -6.55 -10.07 14.55
CA GLU A 15 -5.31 -10.69 14.10
C GLU A 15 -5.40 -12.20 14.29
N LYS A 16 -5.08 -12.96 13.25
CA LYS A 16 -5.04 -14.42 13.26
C LYS A 16 -3.65 -14.92 12.88
N ASN A 17 -3.20 -15.92 13.63
CA ASN A 17 -1.95 -16.63 13.36
C ASN A 17 -0.73 -15.71 13.18
N GLU A 18 -0.73 -14.53 13.81
CA GLU A 18 0.32 -13.50 13.75
C GLU A 18 0.61 -12.92 12.34
N THR A 19 -0.22 -13.30 11.35
CA THR A 19 0.10 -13.09 9.92
C THR A 19 -1.10 -12.59 9.12
N GLU A 20 -2.32 -12.84 9.58
CA GLU A 20 -3.53 -12.44 8.88
C GLU A 20 -4.32 -11.42 9.69
N VAL A 21 -4.96 -10.48 9.02
CA VAL A 21 -5.93 -9.59 9.67
C VAL A 21 -7.28 -9.72 9.00
N TRP A 22 -8.29 -9.90 9.82
CA TRP A 22 -9.68 -10.10 9.43
C TRP A 22 -10.55 -8.95 9.95
N ILE A 23 -11.55 -8.56 9.15
CA ILE A 23 -12.59 -7.63 9.56
C ILE A 23 -13.92 -8.35 9.70
N LYS A 24 -14.55 -8.19 10.86
CA LYS A 24 -15.96 -8.53 11.09
C LYS A 24 -16.79 -7.26 11.14
N CYS A 25 -17.76 -7.14 10.24
CA CYS A 25 -18.69 -6.01 10.23
C CYS A 25 -19.86 -6.28 11.18
N LEU A 26 -19.90 -5.59 12.33
CA LEU A 26 -21.02 -5.67 13.29
C LEU A 26 -22.05 -4.56 13.09
N SER A 27 -21.73 -3.58 12.24
CA SER A 27 -22.62 -2.46 11.94
C SER A 27 -23.71 -2.90 10.96
N ASN A 28 -24.90 -2.32 11.10
CA ASN A 28 -26.00 -2.45 10.12
C ASN A 28 -25.73 -1.69 8.81
N HIS A 29 -24.54 -1.11 8.66
CA HIS A 29 -24.10 -0.38 7.50
C HIS A 29 -22.80 -0.95 6.97
N SER A 30 -22.69 -1.01 5.65
CA SER A 30 -21.44 -1.42 5.00
C SER A 30 -20.28 -0.50 5.37
N VAL A 31 -19.10 -1.10 5.46
CA VAL A 31 -17.83 -0.39 5.54
C VAL A 31 -17.10 -0.51 4.21
N PHE A 32 -16.33 0.51 3.89
CA PHE A 32 -15.59 0.63 2.64
C PHE A 32 -14.12 0.59 2.97
N VAL A 33 -13.38 -0.32 2.35
CA VAL A 33 -12.01 -0.67 2.72
C VAL A 33 -11.11 -0.57 1.51
N GLN A 34 -9.96 0.09 1.65
CA GLN A 34 -8.85 0.04 0.72
C GLN A 34 -7.78 -0.85 1.35
N SER A 35 -7.47 -1.95 0.65
CA SER A 35 -6.47 -2.93 1.03
C SER A 35 -5.79 -3.48 -0.23
N CYS A 36 -4.47 -3.45 -0.26
CA CYS A 36 -3.68 -4.04 -1.33
C CYS A 36 -3.91 -5.56 -1.45
N TYR A 37 -4.18 -6.24 -0.33
CA TYR A 37 -4.50 -7.67 -0.34
C TYR A 37 -5.85 -7.95 -1.01
N LEU A 38 -6.88 -7.16 -0.71
CA LEU A 38 -8.19 -7.31 -1.37
C LEU A 38 -8.13 -6.94 -2.86
N ASP A 39 -7.29 -5.97 -3.23
CA ASP A 39 -7.04 -5.65 -4.65
C ASP A 39 -6.45 -6.85 -5.38
N TYR A 40 -5.48 -7.52 -4.76
CA TYR A 40 -4.89 -8.75 -5.28
C TYR A 40 -5.92 -9.89 -5.41
N GLU A 41 -6.70 -10.16 -4.37
CA GLU A 41 -7.74 -11.20 -4.39
C GLU A 41 -8.83 -10.92 -5.45
N ALA A 42 -9.13 -9.66 -5.71
CA ALA A 42 -10.08 -9.24 -6.73
C ALA A 42 -9.48 -9.15 -8.16
N GLY A 43 -8.17 -9.40 -8.32
CA GLY A 43 -7.46 -9.25 -9.60
C GLY A 43 -7.42 -7.80 -10.10
N GLN A 44 -7.49 -6.83 -9.19
CA GLN A 44 -7.48 -5.41 -9.50
C GLN A 44 -6.07 -4.80 -9.35
N ALA A 45 -5.86 -3.65 -10.00
CA ALA A 45 -4.64 -2.88 -9.80
C ALA A 45 -4.59 -2.33 -8.36
N GLN A 46 -3.43 -2.49 -7.71
CA GLN A 46 -3.22 -2.13 -6.31
C GLN A 46 -3.44 -0.63 -6.05
N GLY A 47 -4.08 -0.33 -4.92
CA GLY A 47 -4.29 1.01 -4.39
C GLY A 47 -5.48 1.76 -5.02
N ILE A 48 -6.13 1.21 -6.05
CA ILE A 48 -7.18 1.90 -6.80
C ILE A 48 -8.58 1.50 -6.31
N ALA A 49 -8.75 0.26 -5.87
CA ALA A 49 -10.08 -0.24 -5.56
C ALA A 49 -10.52 0.05 -4.13
N VAL A 50 -11.84 0.15 -3.98
CA VAL A 50 -12.53 0.31 -2.70
C VAL A 50 -13.50 -0.84 -2.55
N HIS A 51 -13.20 -1.72 -1.61
CA HIS A 51 -13.93 -2.94 -1.35
C HIS A 51 -15.06 -2.66 -0.36
N LYS A 52 -16.28 -3.05 -0.74
CA LYS A 52 -17.45 -2.89 0.12
C LYS A 52 -17.66 -4.15 0.94
N ILE A 53 -17.45 -4.04 2.25
CA ILE A 53 -17.75 -5.12 3.20
C ILE A 53 -19.19 -4.90 3.70
N PHE A 54 -20.02 -5.91 3.50
CA PHE A 54 -21.43 -5.88 3.88
C PHE A 54 -21.61 -6.15 5.39
N PRO A 55 -22.75 -5.74 5.99
CA PRO A 55 -23.11 -6.14 7.35
C PRO A 55 -22.99 -7.66 7.53
N ASP A 56 -22.57 -8.08 8.73
CA ASP A 56 -22.34 -9.48 9.12
C ASP A 56 -21.24 -10.22 8.34
N ALA A 57 -20.59 -9.57 7.38
CA ALA A 57 -19.48 -10.15 6.66
C ALA A 57 -18.25 -10.30 7.55
N TYR A 58 -17.51 -11.38 7.31
CA TYR A 58 -16.24 -11.69 7.93
C TYR A 58 -15.21 -12.00 6.85
N VAL A 59 -14.26 -11.09 6.65
CA VAL A 59 -13.39 -11.06 5.46
C VAL A 59 -11.95 -10.87 5.88
N LYS A 60 -11.04 -11.63 5.27
CA LYS A 60 -9.58 -11.42 5.38
C LYS A 60 -9.20 -10.18 4.58
N VAL A 61 -8.59 -9.21 5.24
CA VAL A 61 -8.26 -7.90 4.63
C VAL A 61 -6.76 -7.64 4.54
N PHE A 62 -5.94 -8.47 5.16
CA PHE A 62 -4.48 -8.36 5.09
C PHE A 62 -3.83 -9.73 5.30
N ASP A 63 -2.70 -9.95 4.63
CA ASP A 63 -1.83 -11.09 4.77
C ASP A 63 -0.37 -10.62 4.78
N LEU A 64 0.36 -10.97 5.84
CA LEU A 64 1.73 -10.52 6.06
C LEU A 64 2.69 -11.08 5.01
N PHE A 65 2.56 -12.37 4.67
CA PHE A 65 3.44 -13.00 3.69
C PHE A 65 3.24 -12.38 2.31
N HIS A 66 1.99 -12.23 1.89
CA HIS A 66 1.65 -11.55 0.64
C HIS A 66 2.20 -10.12 0.62
N SER A 67 1.97 -9.36 1.70
CA SER A 67 2.46 -8.00 1.81
C SER A 67 3.99 -7.93 1.70
N TYR A 68 4.70 -8.86 2.34
CA TYR A 68 6.16 -8.92 2.31
C TYR A 68 6.72 -9.29 0.94
N GLU A 69 6.15 -10.29 0.27
CA GLU A 69 6.54 -10.66 -1.10
C GLU A 69 6.35 -9.50 -2.07
N GLU A 70 5.22 -8.80 -1.97
CA GLU A 70 4.94 -7.66 -2.83
C GLU A 70 5.85 -6.47 -2.53
N MET A 71 6.18 -6.21 -1.26
CA MET A 71 7.19 -5.19 -0.88
C MET A 71 8.53 -5.48 -1.53
N GLN A 72 9.02 -6.72 -1.45
CA GLN A 72 10.29 -7.10 -2.08
C GLN A 72 10.25 -6.95 -3.60
N LYS A 73 9.16 -7.37 -4.24
CA LYS A 73 8.98 -7.28 -5.69
C LYS A 73 8.97 -5.83 -6.17
N GLN A 74 8.26 -4.94 -5.48
CA GLN A 74 8.22 -3.52 -5.80
C GLN A 74 9.57 -2.85 -5.55
N ALA A 75 10.24 -3.16 -4.43
CA ALA A 75 11.57 -2.66 -4.14
C ALA A 75 12.59 -3.05 -5.22
N ARG A 76 12.62 -4.33 -5.64
CA ARG A 76 13.47 -4.79 -6.75
C ARG A 76 13.15 -4.09 -8.06
N LYS A 77 11.87 -3.91 -8.39
CA LYS A 77 11.44 -3.22 -9.61
C LYS A 77 11.90 -1.77 -9.62
N ALA A 78 11.80 -1.09 -8.47
CA ALA A 78 12.28 0.28 -8.32
C ALA A 78 13.80 0.36 -8.48
N CYS A 79 14.58 -0.54 -7.87
CA CYS A 79 16.03 -0.61 -8.07
C CYS A 79 16.42 -0.83 -9.54
N LEU A 80 15.73 -1.75 -10.23
CA LEU A 80 15.97 -1.99 -11.66
C LEU A 80 15.63 -0.77 -12.53
N ALA A 81 14.56 -0.04 -12.19
CA ALA A 81 14.20 1.18 -12.90
C ALA A 81 15.28 2.26 -12.74
N VAL A 82 15.82 2.42 -11.53
CA VAL A 82 16.94 3.35 -11.26
C VAL A 82 18.20 2.93 -12.01
N ALA A 83 18.55 1.64 -12.00
CA ALA A 83 19.71 1.12 -12.74
C ALA A 83 19.59 1.36 -14.25
N ASN A 84 18.41 1.12 -14.83
CA ASN A 84 18.13 1.36 -16.25
C ASN A 84 18.22 2.85 -16.60
N GLN A 85 17.70 3.73 -15.74
CA GLN A 85 17.82 5.17 -15.91
C GLN A 85 19.29 5.61 -15.86
N ALA A 86 20.06 5.10 -14.89
CA ALA A 86 21.49 5.40 -14.77
C ALA A 86 22.28 4.94 -16.01
N ALA A 87 21.96 3.76 -16.57
CA ALA A 87 22.59 3.26 -17.80
C ALA A 87 22.25 4.13 -19.03
N ALA A 88 20.98 4.52 -19.20
CA ALA A 88 20.54 5.39 -20.31
C ALA A 88 21.14 6.81 -20.27
N VAL A 89 21.52 7.29 -19.08
CA VAL A 89 22.25 8.56 -18.94
C VAL A 89 23.71 8.40 -19.35
N ARG A 90 24.33 7.24 -19.06
CA ARG A 90 25.71 6.93 -19.44
C ARG A 90 25.90 6.81 -20.96
N ASP A 91 24.93 6.27 -21.69
CA ASP A 91 25.04 6.10 -23.16
C ASP A 91 24.64 7.35 -23.98
N GLY A 92 24.13 8.40 -23.32
CA GLY A 92 23.70 9.64 -23.94
C GLY A 92 22.29 9.63 -24.55
N SER A 93 21.52 8.56 -24.36
CA SER A 93 20.13 8.41 -24.82
C SER A 93 19.13 9.25 -24.02
N LEU A 94 19.46 9.65 -22.78
CA LEU A 94 18.61 10.50 -21.93
C LEU A 94 19.35 11.78 -21.45
N SER A 95 18.71 12.95 -21.64
CA SER A 95 19.27 14.24 -21.20
C SER A 95 19.21 14.40 -19.67
N THR A 96 20.30 14.91 -19.07
CA THR A 96 20.46 15.15 -17.62
C THR A 96 19.43 16.10 -16.98
N ALA A 97 18.67 16.84 -17.79
CA ALA A 97 17.67 17.82 -17.34
C ALA A 97 16.33 17.22 -16.87
N ARG A 98 16.11 15.90 -17.00
CA ARG A 98 14.88 15.20 -16.54
C ARG A 98 15.10 14.29 -15.33
N ILE A 99 16.27 14.39 -14.70
CA ILE A 99 16.67 13.49 -13.62
C ILE A 99 16.32 14.15 -12.29
N ASP A 100 15.45 13.52 -11.50
CA ASP A 100 15.35 13.81 -10.07
C ASP A 100 16.73 13.57 -9.45
N PRO A 101 17.38 14.56 -8.82
CA PRO A 101 18.79 14.49 -8.41
C PRO A 101 19.07 13.50 -7.26
N ASN A 102 18.08 12.70 -6.86
CA ASN A 102 18.15 11.76 -5.75
C ASN A 102 17.15 10.60 -5.94
N PRO A 103 17.30 9.77 -6.99
CA PRO A 103 16.35 8.70 -7.27
C PRO A 103 16.41 7.60 -6.20
N ALA A 104 17.57 7.42 -5.54
CA ALA A 104 17.81 6.36 -4.56
C ALA A 104 17.24 6.65 -3.16
N GLN A 105 17.28 7.89 -2.67
CA GLN A 105 16.72 8.22 -1.33
C GLN A 105 15.18 8.29 -1.31
N ASN A 106 14.56 8.35 -2.48
CA ASN A 106 13.10 8.30 -2.66
C ASN A 106 12.63 6.98 -3.30
N ILE A 107 13.47 5.94 -3.36
CA ILE A 107 12.99 4.60 -3.72
C ILE A 107 11.95 4.19 -2.68
N GLY A 108 10.69 4.33 -3.05
CA GLY A 108 9.62 3.45 -2.66
C GLY A 108 9.10 3.58 -1.23
N VAL A 109 9.59 4.43 -0.33
CA VAL A 109 8.97 4.49 1.01
C VAL A 109 7.49 4.89 0.91
N ASP A 110 7.16 5.88 0.08
CA ASP A 110 5.77 6.30 -0.14
C ASP A 110 4.97 5.33 -1.03
N GLU A 111 5.63 4.52 -1.86
CA GLU A 111 4.98 3.53 -2.73
C GLU A 111 4.75 2.17 -2.05
N LEU A 112 5.65 1.80 -1.14
CA LEU A 112 5.64 0.53 -0.40
C LEU A 112 4.82 0.63 0.89
N ARG A 113 4.82 1.80 1.56
CA ARG A 113 4.05 2.02 2.79
C ARG A 113 2.55 1.68 2.65
N PRO A 114 1.85 1.93 1.52
CA PRO A 114 0.48 1.48 1.30
C PRO A 114 0.27 -0.04 1.45
N LEU A 115 1.30 -0.87 1.28
CA LEU A 115 1.21 -2.32 1.52
C LEU A 115 1.02 -2.63 3.01
N CYS A 116 1.52 -1.76 3.91
CA CYS A 116 1.47 -1.93 5.36
C CYS A 116 0.31 -1.18 6.04
N ILE A 117 -0.58 -0.55 5.25
CA ILE A 117 -1.65 0.30 5.74
C ILE A 117 -3.00 -0.18 5.24
N LEU A 118 -3.98 -0.21 6.15
CA LEU A 118 -5.39 -0.40 5.81
C LEU A 118 -6.15 0.89 6.05
N ARG A 119 -6.94 1.31 5.06
CA ARG A 119 -7.82 2.48 5.18
C ARG A 119 -9.26 2.06 5.08
N LEU A 120 -10.10 2.51 6.01
CA LEU A 120 -11.52 2.21 5.94
C LEU A 120 -12.41 3.36 6.36
N SER A 121 -13.56 3.48 5.70
CA SER A 121 -14.60 4.45 5.98
C SER A 121 -15.90 3.77 6.39
N PHE A 122 -16.59 4.37 7.36
CA PHE A 122 -17.87 3.86 7.82
C PHE A 122 -19.02 4.50 7.04
N VAL A 123 -20.01 3.69 6.65
CA VAL A 123 -21.28 4.10 6.03
C VAL A 123 -21.14 4.69 4.61
N LYS A 124 -20.06 5.40 4.29
CA LYS A 124 -19.89 6.15 3.05
C LYS A 124 -18.64 5.72 2.29
N GLY A 125 -18.84 5.23 1.06
CA GLY A 125 -17.75 4.94 0.13
C GLY A 125 -17.17 6.19 -0.54
N TRP A 126 -16.02 5.98 -1.18
CA TRP A 126 -15.27 6.92 -2.00
C TRP A 126 -14.71 6.23 -3.25
N GLY A 127 -14.24 7.01 -4.21
CA GLY A 127 -13.69 6.56 -5.50
C GLY A 127 -14.54 7.00 -6.69
N SER A 128 -14.17 6.56 -7.89
CA SER A 128 -14.80 6.98 -9.16
C SER A 128 -16.33 6.79 -9.20
N ASN A 129 -16.82 5.75 -8.51
CA ASN A 129 -18.24 5.40 -8.45
C ASN A 129 -19.02 6.13 -7.33
N TYR A 130 -18.39 7.06 -6.62
CA TYR A 130 -18.98 7.79 -5.51
C TYR A 130 -18.87 9.30 -5.70
N LYS A 131 -19.73 10.03 -4.99
CA LYS A 131 -19.65 11.50 -4.94
C LYS A 131 -18.32 12.00 -4.34
N ARG A 132 -17.70 11.18 -3.49
CA ARG A 132 -16.43 11.48 -2.82
C ARG A 132 -15.31 10.80 -3.57
N GLN A 133 -14.28 11.55 -3.96
CA GLN A 133 -13.16 10.98 -4.71
C GLN A 133 -12.11 10.39 -3.78
N THR A 134 -11.85 11.04 -2.64
CA THR A 134 -10.86 10.60 -1.67
C THR A 134 -11.49 10.16 -0.35
N ILE A 135 -10.79 9.29 0.39
CA ILE A 135 -11.24 8.87 1.72
C ILE A 135 -11.32 10.05 2.70
N LYS A 136 -10.51 11.10 2.50
CA LYS A 136 -10.49 12.30 3.35
C LYS A 136 -11.79 13.11 3.29
N GLU A 137 -12.55 12.99 2.20
CA GLU A 137 -13.88 13.59 2.07
C GLU A 137 -14.96 12.76 2.78
N THR A 138 -14.61 11.57 3.28
CA THR A 138 -15.53 10.76 4.05
C THR A 138 -15.65 11.30 5.48
N PRO A 139 -16.86 11.22 6.06
CA PRO A 139 -17.16 11.89 7.32
C PRO A 139 -16.52 11.25 8.56
N CYS A 140 -16.21 9.96 8.51
CA CYS A 140 -15.45 9.26 9.53
C CYS A 140 -14.74 8.06 8.89
N TRP A 141 -13.44 7.99 9.09
CA TRP A 141 -12.58 6.93 8.57
C TRP A 141 -11.44 6.71 9.55
N ILE A 142 -10.82 5.53 9.45
CA ILE A 142 -9.63 5.19 10.22
C ILE A 142 -8.55 4.68 9.28
N GLU A 143 -7.31 4.88 9.70
CA GLU A 143 -6.11 4.32 9.09
C GLU A 143 -5.47 3.40 10.11
N VAL A 144 -5.26 2.15 9.71
CA VAL A 144 -4.66 1.11 10.55
C VAL A 144 -3.29 0.81 9.98
N HIS A 145 -2.28 0.87 10.82
CA HIS A 145 -0.90 0.59 10.47
C HIS A 145 -0.53 -0.80 11.01
N PHE A 146 -0.01 -1.67 10.14
CA PHE A 146 0.45 -2.99 10.53
C PHE A 146 1.92 -2.91 10.95
N ASN A 147 2.17 -2.83 12.26
CA ASN A 147 3.51 -2.62 12.81
C ASN A 147 4.52 -3.69 12.35
N HIS A 148 4.12 -4.96 12.31
CA HIS A 148 4.99 -6.05 11.87
C HIS A 148 5.39 -5.88 10.39
N ALA A 149 4.42 -5.53 9.53
CA ALA A 149 4.69 -5.24 8.13
C ALA A 149 5.60 -4.00 7.94
N LEU A 150 5.42 -2.97 8.76
CA LEU A 150 6.30 -1.78 8.76
C LEU A 150 7.74 -2.10 9.18
N GLN A 151 7.93 -3.02 10.13
CA GLN A 151 9.27 -3.48 10.51
C GLN A 151 9.96 -4.26 9.38
N LEU A 152 9.20 -5.09 8.66
CA LEU A 152 9.71 -5.78 7.48
C LEU A 152 10.03 -4.80 6.34
N LEU A 153 9.20 -3.77 6.15
CA LEU A 153 9.48 -2.70 5.20
C LEU A 153 10.80 -1.99 5.54
N ASP A 154 11.01 -1.61 6.80
CA ASP A 154 12.27 -1.01 7.26
C ASP A 154 13.47 -1.92 6.99
N SER A 155 13.32 -3.22 7.27
CA SER A 155 14.36 -4.22 6.98
C SER A 155 14.69 -4.31 5.49
N ILE A 156 13.68 -4.25 4.60
CA ILE A 156 13.88 -4.23 3.15
C ILE A 156 14.60 -2.96 2.73
N LEU A 157 14.17 -1.79 3.23
CA LEU A 157 14.75 -0.50 2.89
C LEU A 157 16.23 -0.41 3.28
N ILE A 158 16.62 -0.99 4.42
CA ILE A 158 18.03 -1.08 4.86
C ILE A 158 18.85 -1.98 3.94
N GLN A 159 18.25 -3.05 3.39
CA GLN A 159 18.93 -4.00 2.52
C GLN A 159 19.03 -3.55 1.05
N LEU A 160 18.32 -2.49 0.66
CA LEU A 160 18.42 -1.99 -0.72
C LEU A 160 19.82 -1.46 -0.97
N PRO A 161 20.48 -1.87 -2.07
CA PRO A 161 21.83 -1.44 -2.37
C PRO A 161 21.86 0.08 -2.49
N SER A 162 22.87 0.67 -1.86
CA SER A 162 23.11 2.11 -1.96
C SER A 162 23.37 2.48 -3.42
N GLU A 163 23.01 3.71 -3.83
CA GLU A 163 23.17 4.19 -5.21
C GLU A 163 24.60 3.94 -5.76
N SER A 164 25.60 4.02 -4.88
CA SER A 164 27.01 3.70 -5.15
C SER A 164 27.27 2.24 -5.53
N GLU A 165 26.61 1.27 -4.90
CA GLU A 165 26.80 -0.15 -5.21
C GLU A 165 26.12 -0.53 -6.53
N ILE A 166 24.97 0.07 -6.82
CA ILE A 166 24.29 -0.07 -8.12
C ILE A 166 25.19 0.48 -9.24
N GLN A 167 25.87 1.62 -9.01
CA GLN A 167 26.80 2.21 -9.98
C GLN A 167 28.02 1.33 -10.28
N ASP A 168 28.51 0.58 -9.30
CA ASP A 168 29.70 -0.27 -9.42
C ASP A 168 29.36 -1.65 -10.00
N PHE A 169 28.19 -2.22 -9.71
CA PHE A 169 27.67 -3.40 -10.43
C PHE A 169 27.55 -3.15 -11.94
N VAL A 170 27.14 -1.94 -12.34
CA VAL A 170 27.02 -1.55 -13.76
C VAL A 170 28.38 -1.24 -14.40
N LYS A 171 29.47 -1.03 -13.64
CA LYS A 171 30.83 -0.88 -14.21
C LYS A 171 31.52 -2.22 -14.50
N LEU A 172 31.01 -3.32 -13.95
CA LEU A 172 31.58 -4.67 -14.07
C LEU A 172 30.90 -5.54 -15.15
N GLN A 173 29.87 -5.03 -15.83
CA GLN A 173 29.30 -5.61 -17.06
C GLN A 173 29.64 -4.74 -18.27
#